data_AF-A0A7X7J2L0-F1
#
_entry.id   AF-A0A7X7J2L0-F1
#
_cell.length_a   1.000
_cell.length_b   1.000
_cell.length_c   1.000
_cell.angle_alpha   90.00
_cell.angle_beta   90.00
_cell.angle_gamma   90.00
#
_symmetry.space_group_name_H-M   'P 1'
#
loop_
_entity.id
_entity.type
_entity.pdbx_description
1 polymer ?
#
loop_
_entity_poly.entity_id
_entity_poly.type
_entity_poly.pdbx_seq_one_letter_code
_entity_poly.pdbx_strand_id
1 'polypeptide(L)'
;MLRFQVHHNGRPVSDMDLAGTYLVGSDGVPLRAELEFRDSQIVCAKRADGPAGLAVLWPIPGCGAILSETGRLMDREQPYNLLLELVRGRLTRINQKREDWGLFDYEGVEQVAVQVDKARDMFIDALCADSPVEQSKAAEEALKVAFVAGEQLSQFHAD
;
A
#
# COMPACT_ATOMS: atom_id res chain seq x y z
N MET A 1 -14.50 -12.65 -3.53
CA MET A 1 -14.48 -11.44 -2.69
C MET A 1 -13.06 -11.12 -2.31
N LEU A 2 -12.72 -9.84 -2.17
CA LEU A 2 -11.43 -9.43 -1.62
C LEU A 2 -11.52 -9.41 -0.10
N ARG A 3 -10.45 -9.87 0.56
CA ARG A 3 -10.29 -9.82 2.01
C ARG A 3 -8.89 -9.36 2.36
N PHE A 4 -8.77 -8.49 3.33
CA PHE A 4 -7.50 -7.95 3.80
C PHE A 4 -7.39 -8.16 5.30
N GLN A 5 -6.40 -8.94 5.74
CA GLN A 5 -6.02 -9.06 7.13
C GLN A 5 -5.36 -7.76 7.59
N VAL A 6 -5.87 -7.21 8.69
CA VAL A 6 -5.41 -5.95 9.26
C VAL A 6 -4.69 -6.22 10.58
N HIS A 7 -3.43 -5.82 10.61
CA HIS A 7 -2.65 -5.72 11.83
C HIS A 7 -2.11 -4.30 11.94
N HIS A 8 -1.99 -3.80 13.16
CA HIS A 8 -1.33 -2.54 13.47
C HIS A 8 -0.35 -2.75 14.61
N ASN A 9 0.90 -2.32 14.45
CA ASN A 9 1.98 -2.60 15.41
C ASN A 9 2.12 -4.10 15.76
N GLY A 10 1.95 -4.97 14.77
CA GLY A 10 2.03 -6.43 14.95
C GLY A 10 0.91 -7.03 15.80
N ARG A 11 -0.26 -6.38 15.90
CA ARG A 11 -1.43 -6.91 16.61
C ARG A 11 -2.68 -6.83 15.73
N PRO A 12 -3.58 -7.82 15.80
CA PRO A 12 -4.89 -7.73 15.16
C PRO A 12 -5.65 -6.50 15.66
N VAL A 13 -6.33 -5.82 14.76
CA VAL A 13 -7.14 -4.64 15.09
C VAL A 13 -8.57 -5.09 15.42
N SER A 14 -9.15 -4.56 16.50
CA SER A 14 -10.50 -4.92 16.94
C SER A 14 -11.60 -4.09 16.30
N ASP A 15 -11.28 -2.86 15.86
CA ASP A 15 -12.22 -1.94 15.24
C ASP A 15 -11.49 -1.01 14.25
N MET A 16 -12.15 -0.67 13.16
CA MET A 16 -11.59 0.17 12.10
C MET A 16 -12.71 0.97 11.42
N ASP A 17 -12.56 2.29 11.42
CA ASP A 17 -13.43 3.16 10.63
C ASP A 17 -13.10 3.00 9.14
N LEU A 18 -14.12 2.67 8.34
CA LEU A 18 -14.01 2.52 6.90
C LEU A 18 -14.47 3.78 6.14
N ALA A 19 -14.73 4.89 6.83
CA ALA A 19 -15.09 6.15 6.19
C ALA A 19 -14.05 6.56 5.11
N GLY A 20 -14.55 6.86 3.91
CA GLY A 20 -13.71 7.22 2.76
C GLY A 20 -12.98 6.04 2.10
N THR A 21 -13.14 4.82 2.59
CA THR A 21 -12.59 3.60 1.96
C THR A 21 -13.45 3.22 0.75
N TYR A 22 -12.80 2.85 -0.36
CA TYR A 22 -13.48 2.37 -1.56
C TYR A 22 -12.61 1.36 -2.32
N LEU A 23 -13.25 0.58 -3.20
CA LEU A 23 -12.52 -0.24 -4.16
C LEU A 23 -12.27 0.55 -5.45
N VAL A 24 -11.17 0.26 -6.11
CA VAL A 24 -10.75 0.94 -7.32
C VAL A 24 -10.42 -0.06 -8.43
N GLY A 25 -11.02 0.15 -9.60
CA GLY A 25 -10.91 -0.67 -10.80
C GLY A 25 -9.83 -0.16 -11.74
N SER A 26 -9.86 -0.57 -13.01
CA SER A 26 -8.92 -0.10 -14.03
C SER A 26 -8.89 1.43 -14.09
N ASP A 27 -7.72 1.98 -14.41
CA ASP A 27 -7.50 3.42 -14.64
C ASP A 27 -7.92 4.33 -13.47
N GLY A 28 -7.94 3.79 -12.24
CA GLY A 28 -8.30 4.54 -11.04
C GLY A 28 -9.80 4.77 -10.85
N VAL A 29 -10.66 4.08 -11.62
CA VAL A 29 -12.12 4.27 -11.54
C VAL A 29 -12.66 3.65 -10.24
N PRO A 30 -13.38 4.42 -9.38
CA PRO A 30 -14.00 3.85 -8.19
C PRO A 30 -15.07 2.81 -8.53
N LEU A 31 -15.10 1.72 -7.77
CA LEU A 31 -16.05 0.62 -7.91
C LEU A 31 -17.08 0.64 -6.77
N ARG A 32 -18.32 0.35 -7.13
CA ARG A 32 -19.38 0.08 -6.16
C ARG A 32 -19.10 -1.24 -5.44
N ALA A 33 -18.97 -1.18 -4.12
CA ALA A 33 -18.77 -2.34 -3.27
C ALA A 33 -19.42 -2.14 -1.90
N GLU A 34 -19.77 -3.25 -1.27
CA GLU A 34 -20.11 -3.31 0.14
C GLU A 34 -18.82 -3.63 0.92
N LEU A 35 -18.53 -2.82 1.93
CA LEU A 35 -17.33 -2.94 2.76
C LEU A 35 -17.74 -3.19 4.21
N GLU A 36 -17.11 -4.17 4.84
CA GLU A 36 -17.34 -4.53 6.22
C GLU A 36 -15.99 -4.77 6.90
N PHE A 37 -15.85 -4.32 8.14
CA PHE A 37 -14.74 -4.73 8.99
C PHE A 37 -15.25 -5.76 10.01
N ARG A 38 -14.65 -6.96 9.99
CA ARG A 38 -14.95 -8.04 10.95
C ARG A 38 -13.76 -8.96 11.11
N ASP A 39 -13.59 -9.55 12.30
CA ASP A 39 -12.52 -10.51 12.59
C ASP A 39 -11.12 -10.02 12.20
N SER A 40 -10.84 -8.73 12.43
CA SER A 40 -9.60 -8.06 12.00
C SER A 40 -9.35 -8.10 10.50
N GLN A 41 -10.41 -8.16 9.69
CA GLN A 41 -10.34 -8.16 8.24
C GLN A 41 -11.26 -7.09 7.64
N ILE A 42 -10.80 -6.46 6.57
CA ILE A 42 -11.66 -5.70 5.66
C ILE A 42 -12.18 -6.68 4.60
N VAL A 43 -13.49 -6.88 4.56
CA VAL A 43 -14.18 -7.71 3.59
C VAL A 43 -14.81 -6.80 2.54
N CYS A 44 -14.51 -7.06 1.27
CA CYS A 44 -14.98 -6.22 0.17
C CYS A 44 -15.79 -7.07 -0.83
N ALA A 45 -17.09 -6.81 -0.91
CA ALA A 45 -18.01 -7.43 -1.86
C ALA A 45 -18.30 -6.46 -3.02
N LYS A 46 -17.59 -6.65 -4.13
CA LYS A 46 -17.73 -5.82 -5.34
C LYS A 46 -18.78 -6.38 -6.30
N ARG A 47 -19.47 -5.48 -7.02
CA ARG A 47 -20.48 -5.83 -8.04
C ARG A 47 -19.92 -5.89 -9.47
N ALA A 48 -18.60 -5.85 -9.61
CA ALA A 48 -17.90 -5.91 -10.89
C ALA A 48 -16.97 -7.12 -10.91
N ASP A 49 -16.75 -7.70 -12.08
CA ASP A 49 -15.78 -8.79 -12.28
C ASP A 49 -14.34 -8.27 -12.35
N GLY A 50 -13.35 -9.16 -12.30
CA GLY A 50 -11.93 -8.82 -12.48
C GLY A 50 -11.21 -8.30 -11.23
N PRO A 51 -9.95 -7.86 -11.35
CA PRO A 51 -9.17 -7.43 -10.20
C PRO A 51 -9.55 -6.01 -9.73
N ALA A 52 -9.39 -5.74 -8.43
CA ALA A 52 -9.62 -4.42 -7.84
C ALA A 52 -8.56 -4.11 -6.77
N GLY A 53 -8.28 -2.83 -6.57
CA GLY A 53 -7.48 -2.33 -5.45
C GLY A 53 -8.39 -1.84 -4.33
N LEU A 54 -7.86 -1.80 -3.11
CA LEU A 54 -8.49 -1.15 -1.97
C LEU A 54 -7.80 0.20 -1.74
N ALA A 55 -8.58 1.28 -1.74
CA ALA A 55 -8.16 2.59 -1.25
C ALA A 55 -8.70 2.75 0.18
N VAL A 56 -7.80 2.89 1.15
CA VAL A 56 -8.13 2.96 2.59
C VAL A 56 -7.32 4.06 3.26
N LEU A 57 -7.95 4.79 4.20
CA LEU A 57 -7.25 5.76 5.02
C LEU A 57 -6.39 5.02 6.05
N TRP A 58 -5.07 5.13 5.94
CA TRP A 58 -4.15 4.41 6.83
C TRP A 58 -3.25 5.37 7.61
N PRO A 59 -3.12 5.23 8.94
CA PRO A 59 -2.20 6.03 9.74
C PRO A 59 -0.75 5.61 9.48
N ILE A 60 0.09 6.56 9.08
CA ILE A 60 1.50 6.35 8.82
C ILE A 60 2.30 7.19 9.82
N PRO A 61 3.12 6.57 10.70
CA PRO A 61 3.88 7.29 11.71
C PRO A 61 4.77 8.39 11.12
N GLY A 62 4.51 9.64 11.51
CA GLY A 62 5.21 10.83 11.02
C GLY A 62 4.65 11.45 9.74
N CYS A 63 3.69 10.80 9.07
CA CYS A 63 3.06 11.33 7.85
C CYS A 63 1.56 11.64 8.04
N GLY A 64 0.93 11.13 9.11
CA GLY A 64 -0.50 11.30 9.37
C GLY A 64 -1.34 10.19 8.72
N ALA A 65 -2.66 10.41 8.63
CA ALA A 65 -3.57 9.48 7.98
C ALA A 65 -3.64 9.78 6.48
N ILE A 66 -3.19 8.83 5.65
CA ILE A 66 -3.08 9.01 4.20
C ILE A 66 -3.95 7.98 3.48
N LEU A 67 -4.78 8.45 2.55
CA LEU A 67 -5.54 7.58 1.66
C LEU A 67 -4.56 6.84 0.76
N SER A 68 -4.38 5.55 1.03
CA SER A 68 -3.38 4.70 0.39
C SER A 68 -4.07 3.59 -0.39
N GLU A 69 -3.51 3.24 -1.54
CA GLU A 69 -4.10 2.29 -2.48
C GLU A 69 -3.23 1.04 -2.59
N THR A 70 -3.84 -0.14 -2.56
CA THR A 70 -3.16 -1.40 -2.90
C THR A 70 -2.98 -1.54 -4.41
N GLY A 71 -2.19 -2.53 -4.84
CA GLY A 71 -2.26 -3.03 -6.21
C GLY A 71 -3.66 -3.56 -6.59
N ARG A 72 -3.87 -3.84 -7.87
CA ARG A 72 -5.06 -4.56 -8.35
C ARG A 72 -4.91 -6.05 -8.04
N LEU A 73 -5.81 -6.57 -7.21
CA LEU A 73 -5.75 -7.93 -6.69
C LEU A 73 -6.95 -8.74 -7.18
N MET A 74 -6.71 -10.03 -7.40
CA MET A 74 -7.77 -10.98 -7.77
C MET A 74 -8.52 -11.44 -6.52
N ASP A 75 -9.77 -11.81 -6.70
CA ASP A 75 -10.50 -12.54 -5.67
C ASP A 75 -9.81 -13.89 -5.40
N ARG A 76 -9.56 -14.19 -4.12
CA ARG A 76 -9.00 -15.48 -3.69
C ARG A 76 -9.50 -15.86 -2.31
N GLU A 77 -9.34 -17.13 -1.95
CA GLU A 77 -9.74 -17.62 -0.63
C GLU A 77 -8.88 -17.00 0.48
N GLN A 78 -7.56 -17.02 0.38
CA GLN A 78 -6.72 -16.49 1.45
C GLN A 78 -6.75 -14.96 1.51
N PRO A 79 -6.99 -14.33 2.68
CA PRO A 79 -6.91 -12.87 2.78
C PRO A 79 -5.51 -12.36 2.40
N TYR A 80 -5.45 -11.16 1.85
CA TYR A 80 -4.21 -10.42 1.63
C TYR A 80 -3.73 -9.79 2.93
N ASN A 81 -2.43 -9.61 3.09
CA ASN A 81 -1.89 -8.78 4.17
C ASN A 81 -2.01 -7.31 3.74
N LEU A 82 -2.82 -6.51 4.44
CA LEU A 82 -3.10 -5.14 4.03
C LEU A 82 -1.82 -4.31 3.87
N LEU A 83 -0.92 -4.36 4.85
CA LEU A 83 0.29 -3.55 4.85
C LEU A 83 1.24 -3.94 3.73
N LEU A 84 1.42 -5.24 3.45
CA LEU A 84 2.25 -5.66 2.31
C LEU A 84 1.69 -5.13 0.98
N GLU A 85 0.37 -5.17 0.81
CA GLU A 85 -0.24 -4.70 -0.44
C GLU A 85 -0.23 -3.16 -0.55
N LEU A 86 -0.32 -2.42 0.56
CA LEU A 86 -0.13 -0.97 0.58
C LEU A 86 1.32 -0.58 0.23
N VAL A 87 2.32 -1.29 0.76
CA VAL A 87 3.73 -1.07 0.40
C VAL A 87 3.95 -1.35 -1.07
N ARG A 88 3.45 -2.49 -1.57
CA ARG A 88 3.53 -2.85 -2.98
C ARG A 88 2.90 -1.77 -3.86
N GLY A 89 1.67 -1.35 -3.54
CA GLY A 89 0.98 -0.28 -4.26
C GLY A 89 1.78 1.03 -4.28
N ARG A 90 2.34 1.43 -3.13
CA ARG A 90 3.16 2.65 -3.02
C ARG A 90 4.43 2.58 -3.86
N LEU A 91 5.19 1.48 -3.77
CA LEU A 91 6.42 1.29 -4.55
C LEU A 91 6.13 1.22 -6.06
N THR A 92 5.06 0.53 -6.47
CA THR A 92 4.62 0.53 -7.87
C THR A 92 4.31 1.94 -8.36
N ARG A 93 3.60 2.75 -7.56
CA ARG A 93 3.28 4.13 -7.92
C ARG A 93 4.54 5.00 -8.05
N ILE A 94 5.52 4.82 -7.17
CA ILE A 94 6.81 5.52 -7.26
C ILE A 94 7.52 5.15 -8.55
N ASN A 95 7.59 3.85 -8.90
CA ASN A 95 8.24 3.41 -10.14
C ASN A 95 7.54 3.96 -11.39
N GLN A 96 6.21 3.93 -11.43
CA GLN A 96 5.44 4.55 -12.51
C GLN A 96 5.77 6.05 -12.64
N LYS A 97 5.87 6.78 -11.53
CA LYS A 97 6.23 8.20 -11.58
C LYS A 97 7.67 8.46 -11.99
N ARG A 98 8.62 7.62 -11.59
CA ARG A 98 10.00 7.71 -12.10
C ARG A 98 10.05 7.48 -13.61
N GLU A 99 9.23 6.57 -14.12
CA GLU A 99 9.11 6.32 -15.57
C GLU A 99 8.49 7.51 -16.29
N ASP A 100 7.30 7.94 -15.84
CA ASP A 100 6.57 9.09 -16.40
C ASP A 100 7.43 10.37 -16.47
N TRP A 101 8.27 10.58 -15.45
CA TRP A 101 9.09 11.78 -15.29
C TRP A 101 10.52 11.63 -15.81
N GLY A 102 10.91 10.45 -16.29
CA GLY A 102 12.27 10.19 -16.79
C GLY A 102 13.37 10.24 -15.71
N LEU A 103 13.05 9.88 -14.46
CA LEU A 103 13.92 10.03 -13.29
C LEU A 103 14.67 8.75 -12.90
N PHE A 104 14.86 7.80 -13.81
CA PHE A 104 15.67 6.62 -13.53
C PHE A 104 17.16 6.92 -13.56
N ASP A 105 17.62 7.66 -14.58
CA ASP A 105 19.02 7.99 -14.84
C ASP A 105 19.27 9.51 -14.87
N TYR A 106 18.44 10.27 -14.16
CA TYR A 106 18.53 11.73 -14.10
C TYR A 106 19.57 12.16 -13.04
N GLU A 107 20.49 13.05 -13.42
CA GLU A 107 21.55 13.55 -12.54
C GLU A 107 20.96 14.25 -11.30
N GLY A 108 21.40 13.83 -10.10
CA GLY A 108 20.95 14.40 -8.83
C GLY A 108 19.84 13.62 -8.12
N VAL A 109 19.20 12.66 -8.80
CA VAL A 109 18.13 11.82 -8.19
C VAL A 109 18.70 10.71 -7.29
N GLU A 110 20.02 10.51 -7.26
CA GLU A 110 20.66 9.33 -6.66
C GLU A 110 20.31 9.20 -5.17
N GLN A 111 20.25 10.33 -4.44
CA GLN A 111 19.88 10.32 -3.02
C GLN A 111 18.45 9.83 -2.78
N VAL A 112 17.52 10.22 -3.66
CA VAL A 112 16.13 9.76 -3.61
C VAL A 112 16.05 8.29 -4.02
N ALA A 113 16.79 7.88 -5.06
CA ALA A 113 16.85 6.49 -5.52
C ALA A 113 17.30 5.54 -4.40
N VAL A 114 18.31 5.93 -3.61
CA VAL A 114 18.75 5.16 -2.43
C VAL A 114 17.62 4.97 -1.41
N GLN A 115 16.75 5.95 -1.19
CA GLN A 115 15.60 5.79 -0.28
C GLN A 115 14.52 4.87 -0.85
N VAL A 116 14.29 4.92 -2.17
CA VAL A 116 13.37 4.01 -2.85
C VAL A 116 13.89 2.57 -2.79
N ASP A 117 15.18 2.35 -3.04
CA ASP A 117 15.81 1.04 -2.92
C ASP A 117 15.75 0.51 -1.48
N LYS A 118 16.02 1.37 -0.49
CA LYS A 118 15.87 1.01 0.92
C LYS A 118 14.44 0.56 1.25
N ALA A 119 13.43 1.29 0.77
CA ALA A 119 12.03 0.90 0.97
C ALA A 119 11.70 -0.45 0.29
N ARG A 120 12.25 -0.69 -0.91
CA ARG A 120 12.12 -1.97 -1.61
C ARG A 120 12.78 -3.11 -0.83
N ASP A 121 13.98 -2.92 -0.32
CA ASP A 121 14.71 -3.98 0.38
C ASP A 121 14.00 -4.33 1.71
N MET A 122 13.54 -3.32 2.45
CA MET A 122 12.70 -3.54 3.65
C MET A 122 11.38 -4.24 3.32
N PHE A 123 10.80 -3.98 2.14
CA PHE A 123 9.61 -4.68 1.68
C PHE A 123 9.90 -6.15 1.35
N ILE A 124 11.05 -6.46 0.75
CA ILE A 124 11.50 -7.83 0.51
C ILE A 124 11.67 -8.57 1.84
N ASP A 125 12.33 -7.97 2.81
CA ASP A 125 12.47 -8.53 4.17
C ASP A 125 11.10 -8.82 4.79
N ALA A 126 10.15 -7.88 4.64
CA ALA A 126 8.79 -8.05 5.12
C ALA A 126 8.04 -9.19 4.42
N LEU A 127 8.29 -9.45 3.12
CA LEU A 127 7.70 -10.60 2.41
C LEU A 127 8.28 -11.93 2.89
N CYS A 128 9.55 -11.94 3.28
CA CYS A 128 10.28 -13.14 3.71
C CYS A 128 10.09 -13.49 5.19
N ALA A 129 9.40 -12.66 5.98
CA ALA A 129 9.15 -12.95 7.39
C ALA A 129 8.24 -14.18 7.59
N ASP A 130 8.45 -14.89 8.71
CA ASP A 130 7.92 -16.24 8.94
C ASP A 130 6.40 -16.29 9.22
N SER A 131 5.84 -15.19 9.74
CA SER A 131 4.42 -15.13 10.10
C SER A 131 3.71 -13.88 9.57
N PRO A 132 2.40 -13.93 9.26
CA PRO A 132 1.65 -12.76 8.81
C PRO A 132 1.74 -11.55 9.74
N VAL A 133 1.92 -11.78 11.04
CA VAL A 133 2.09 -10.73 12.05
C VAL A 133 3.45 -10.05 11.90
N GLU A 134 4.53 -10.82 11.76
CA GLU A 134 5.88 -10.28 11.53
C GLU A 134 5.98 -9.59 10.18
N GLN A 135 5.38 -10.17 9.13
CA GLN A 135 5.26 -9.53 7.81
C GLN A 135 4.59 -8.16 7.93
N SER A 136 3.47 -8.07 8.65
CA SER A 136 2.74 -6.81 8.85
C SER A 136 3.60 -5.78 9.60
N LYS A 137 4.28 -6.22 10.67
CA LYS A 137 5.14 -5.34 11.47
C LYS A 137 6.32 -4.79 10.66
N ALA A 138 6.99 -5.64 9.87
CA ALA A 138 8.08 -5.21 9.00
C ALA A 138 7.58 -4.30 7.86
N ALA A 139 6.40 -4.60 7.30
CA ALA A 139 5.78 -3.81 6.24
C ALA A 139 5.38 -2.40 6.70
N GLU A 140 5.03 -2.20 7.97
CA GLU A 140 4.69 -0.89 8.52
C GLU A 140 5.87 0.10 8.41
N GLU A 141 7.09 -0.35 8.73
CA GLU A 141 8.30 0.44 8.56
C GLU A 141 8.65 0.65 7.07
N ALA A 142 8.51 -0.39 6.24
CA ALA A 142 8.72 -0.26 4.80
C ALA A 142 7.75 0.76 4.17
N LEU A 143 6.49 0.78 4.60
CA LEU A 143 5.46 1.71 4.13
C LEU A 143 5.85 3.15 4.44
N LYS A 144 6.27 3.41 5.68
CA LYS A 144 6.74 4.73 6.09
C LYS A 144 7.90 5.22 5.23
N VAL A 145 8.94 4.39 5.02
CA VAL A 145 10.09 4.77 4.19
C VAL A 145 9.67 5.00 2.74
N ALA A 146 8.78 4.16 2.19
CA ALA A 146 8.24 4.35 0.84
C ALA A 146 7.46 5.67 0.69
N PHE A 147 6.70 6.09 1.71
CA PHE A 147 5.99 7.35 1.66
C PHE A 147 6.93 8.56 1.67
N VAL A 148 7.92 8.56 2.56
CA VAL A 148 8.96 9.61 2.63
C VAL A 148 9.75 9.68 1.33
N ALA A 149 10.19 8.54 0.78
CA ALA A 149 10.93 8.49 -0.48
C ALA A 149 10.11 9.04 -1.66
N GLY A 150 8.81 8.70 -1.73
CA GLY A 150 7.93 9.24 -2.77
C GLY A 150 7.65 10.74 -2.64
N GLU A 151 7.65 11.28 -1.42
CA GLU A 151 7.58 12.73 -1.19
C GLU A 151 8.85 13.43 -1.67
N GLN A 152 10.03 12.90 -1.31
CA GLN A 152 11.31 13.42 -1.78
C GLN A 152 11.44 13.39 -3.31
N LEU A 153 10.96 12.32 -3.95
CA LEU A 153 10.90 12.23 -5.41
C LEU A 153 10.00 13.31 -6.00
N SER A 154 8.86 13.57 -5.38
CA SER A 154 7.92 14.60 -5.84
C SER A 154 8.51 16.00 -5.69
N GLN A 155 9.25 16.26 -4.61
CA GLN A 155 9.96 17.52 -4.39
C GLN A 155 11.08 17.71 -5.42
N PHE A 156 11.90 16.68 -5.64
CA PHE A 156 12.96 16.70 -6.65
C PHE A 156 12.44 17.01 -8.06
N HIS A 157 11.27 16.46 -8.44
CA HIS A 157 10.68 16.74 -9.74
C HIS A 157 10.09 18.16 -9.86
N ALA A 158 9.67 18.75 -8.73
CA ALA A 158 9.04 20.07 -8.73
C ALA A 158 10.05 21.22 -8.83
N ASP A 159 11.30 20.99 -8.43
CA ASP A 159 12.43 21.92 -8.52
C ASP A 159 13.03 21.97 -9.95
#